data_AF-A0A2N1JRY0-F1
#
_entry.id   AF-A0A2N1JRY0-F1
#
_cell.length_a   1.000
_cell.length_b   1.000
_cell.length_c   1.000
_cell.angle_alpha   90.00
_cell.angle_beta   90.00
_cell.angle_gamma   90.00
#
_symmetry.space_group_name_H-M   'P 1'
#
loop_
_entity.id
_entity.type
_entity.pdbx_description
1 polymer ?
#
loop_
_entity_poly.entity_id
_entity_poly.type
_entity_poly.pdbx_seq_one_letter_code
_entity_poly.pdbx_strand_id
1 'polypeptide(L)'
;MTVDEYLTEMAGLIGCTQHQIMHEYYWVDLVRVAQIIRKQEAIKKIELLNIINSKNLEEKDYKEMIRRYMREAEIKEKTKKFDRDAFEELRSLK
;
A
#
# COMPACT_ATOMS: atom_id res chain seq x y z
N MET A 1 4.36 -10.33 28.94
CA MET A 1 4.47 -10.87 27.58
C MET A 1 5.27 -12.15 27.65
N THR A 2 4.62 -13.29 27.48
CA THR A 2 5.27 -14.60 27.40
C THR A 2 5.91 -14.79 26.02
N VAL A 3 6.81 -15.77 25.89
CA VAL A 3 7.42 -16.10 24.58
C VAL A 3 6.35 -16.55 23.58
N ASP A 4 5.34 -17.27 24.06
CA ASP A 4 4.22 -17.77 23.26
C ASP A 4 3.34 -16.63 22.73
N GLU A 5 3.02 -15.65 23.58
CA GLU A 5 2.31 -14.42 23.20
C GLU A 5 3.11 -13.62 22.15
N TYR A 6 4.42 -13.50 22.35
CA TYR A 6 5.31 -12.79 21.43
C TYR A 6 5.37 -13.48 20.06
N LEU A 7 5.52 -14.80 20.02
CA LEU A 7 5.57 -15.55 18.76
C LEU A 7 4.23 -15.51 18.02
N THR A 8 3.11 -15.51 18.76
CA THR A 8 1.77 -15.36 18.17
C THR A 8 1.57 -13.97 17.54
N GLU A 9 2.02 -12.91 18.22
CA GLU A 9 1.98 -11.54 17.67
C GLU A 9 2.84 -11.41 16.41
N MET A 10 4.05 -11.98 16.43
CA MET A 10 4.96 -11.98 15.29
C MET A 10 4.43 -12.80 14.12
N ALA A 11 3.78 -13.93 14.38
CA ALA A 11 3.10 -14.75 13.38
C ALA A 11 2.04 -13.95 12.62
N GLY A 12 1.19 -13.23 13.36
CA GLY A 12 0.18 -12.35 12.78
C GLY A 12 0.78 -11.21 11.95
N LEU A 13 1.87 -10.61 12.42
CA LEU A 13 2.51 -9.48 11.75
C LEU A 13 3.27 -9.88 10.48
N ILE A 14 3.92 -11.04 10.48
CA ILE A 14 4.70 -11.54 9.34
C ILE A 14 3.79 -12.26 8.32
N GLY A 15 2.60 -12.72 8.73
CA GLY A 15 1.69 -13.46 7.87
C GLY A 15 2.08 -14.94 7.73
N CYS A 16 2.58 -15.54 8.81
CA CYS A 16 2.93 -16.96 8.89
C CYS A 16 2.35 -17.59 10.14
N THR A 17 2.44 -18.91 10.29
CA THR A 17 2.01 -19.57 11.52
C THR A 17 3.12 -19.58 12.56
N GLN A 18 2.76 -19.63 13.84
CA GLN A 18 3.72 -19.77 14.94
C GLN A 18 4.63 -21.01 14.77
N HIS A 19 4.08 -22.11 14.25
CA HIS A 19 4.86 -23.32 13.95
C HIS A 19 5.98 -23.04 12.95
N GLN A 20 5.69 -22.30 11.89
CA GLN A 20 6.71 -21.93 10.89
C GLN A 20 7.78 -21.02 11.51
N ILE A 21 7.40 -20.08 12.38
CA ILE A 21 8.37 -19.26 13.10
C ILE A 21 9.32 -20.13 13.94
N MET A 22 8.79 -21.14 14.62
CA MET A 22 9.57 -21.99 15.51
C MET A 22 10.48 -22.97 14.77
N HIS A 23 10.07 -23.45 13.59
CA HIS A 23 10.73 -24.57 12.91
C HIS A 23 11.34 -24.25 11.54
N GLU A 24 10.94 -23.16 10.89
CA GLU A 24 11.33 -22.83 9.51
C GLU A 24 12.12 -21.51 9.39
N TYR A 25 12.06 -20.63 10.39
CA TYR A 25 12.75 -19.33 10.38
C TYR A 25 13.83 -19.21 11.45
N TYR A 26 14.90 -18.45 11.14
CA TYR A 26 15.88 -18.05 12.15
C TYR A 26 15.29 -16.95 13.04
N TRP A 27 15.26 -17.21 14.36
CA TRP A 27 14.61 -16.34 15.34
C TRP A 27 15.24 -14.93 15.40
N VAL A 28 16.50 -14.82 14.98
CA VAL A 28 17.28 -13.58 14.97
C VAL A 28 16.70 -12.54 14.00
N ASP A 29 16.10 -12.98 12.89
CA ASP A 29 15.59 -12.07 11.86
C ASP A 29 14.17 -11.59 12.14
N LEU A 30 13.41 -12.28 13.00
CA LEU A 30 12.00 -11.98 13.29
C LEU A 30 11.81 -10.55 13.78
N VAL A 31 12.64 -10.10 14.72
CA VAL A 31 12.55 -8.75 15.28
C VAL A 31 12.77 -7.70 14.19
N ARG A 32 13.77 -7.92 13.33
CA ARG A 32 14.14 -6.98 12.27
C ARG A 32 13.07 -6.92 11.19
N VAL A 33 12.56 -8.07 10.75
CA VAL A 33 11.47 -8.16 9.78
C VAL A 33 10.22 -7.49 10.34
N ALA A 34 9.87 -7.77 11.60
CA ALA A 34 8.74 -7.16 12.27
C ALA A 34 8.86 -5.63 12.40
N GLN A 35 10.06 -5.09 12.65
CA GLN A 35 10.29 -3.65 12.65
C GLN A 35 10.09 -3.03 11.26
N ILE A 36 10.55 -3.70 10.20
CA ILE A 36 10.37 -3.24 8.82
C ILE A 36 8.88 -3.22 8.46
N ILE A 37 8.14 -4.29 8.75
CA ILE A 37 6.70 -4.39 8.47
C ILE A 37 5.92 -3.32 9.23
N ARG A 38 6.17 -3.16 10.55
CA ARG A 38 5.52 -2.10 11.35
C ARG A 38 5.78 -0.71 10.79
N LYS A 39 7.00 -0.45 10.33
CA LYS A 39 7.35 0.83 9.69
C LYS A 39 6.60 1.03 8.37
N GLN A 40 6.51 0.00 7.53
CA GLN A 40 5.75 0.04 6.28
C GLN A 40 4.26 0.28 6.53
N GLU A 41 3.65 -0.40 7.50
CA GLU A 41 2.26 -0.18 7.88
C GLU A 41 2.00 1.24 8.41
N ALA A 42 2.90 1.76 9.24
CA ALA A 42 2.80 3.13 9.73
C ALA A 42 2.86 4.16 8.59
N ILE A 43 3.77 3.97 7.62
CA ILE A 43 3.85 4.81 6.42
C ILE A 43 2.53 4.74 5.64
N LYS A 44 2.00 3.54 5.41
CA LYS A 44 0.74 3.35 4.68
C LYS A 44 -0.44 4.02 5.37
N LYS A 45 -0.50 3.99 6.71
CA LYS A 45 -1.51 4.71 7.50
C LYS A 45 -1.36 6.23 7.38
N ILE A 46 -0.13 6.75 7.40
CA ILE A 46 0.15 8.17 7.19
C ILE A 46 -0.26 8.62 5.78
N GLU A 47 0.02 7.81 4.75
CA GLU A 47 -0.40 8.08 3.38
C GLU A 47 -1.93 8.14 3.25
N LEU A 48 -2.64 7.20 3.86
CA LEU A 48 -4.12 7.21 3.91
C LEU A 48 -4.65 8.46 4.62
N LEU A 49 -4.03 8.85 5.73
CA LEU A 49 -4.39 10.09 6.43
C LEU A 49 -4.14 11.32 5.55
N ASN A 50 -3.03 11.35 4.80
CA ASN A 50 -2.75 12.42 3.83
C ASN A 50 -3.79 12.48 2.72
N ILE A 51 -4.26 11.33 2.22
CA ILE A 51 -5.34 11.26 1.22
C ILE A 51 -6.66 11.75 1.81
N ILE A 52 -7.01 11.36 3.03
CA ILE A 52 -8.25 11.80 3.69
C ILE A 52 -8.22 13.32 3.94
N ASN A 53 -7.10 13.83 4.44
CA ASN A 53 -6.90 15.24 4.74
C ASN A 53 -6.62 16.10 3.49
N SER A 54 -6.51 15.48 2.32
CA SER A 54 -6.17 16.16 1.08
C SER A 54 -7.21 17.19 0.65
N LYS A 55 -8.45 17.07 1.17
CA LYS A 55 -9.54 18.01 0.91
C LYS A 55 -9.27 19.41 1.47
N ASN A 56 -8.36 19.53 2.43
CA ASN A 56 -7.95 20.80 3.04
C ASN A 56 -6.67 21.37 2.42
N LEU A 57 -6.07 20.67 1.45
CA LEU A 57 -4.90 21.18 0.72
C LEU A 57 -5.34 22.20 -0.32
N GLU A 58 -4.47 23.17 -0.59
CA GLU A 58 -4.62 24.03 -1.75
C GLU A 58 -4.54 23.19 -3.05
N GLU A 59 -5.22 23.63 -4.10
CA GLU A 59 -5.35 22.86 -5.35
C GLU A 59 -3.99 22.50 -5.97
N LYS A 60 -3.00 23.38 -5.84
CA LYS A 60 -1.63 23.17 -6.31
C LYS A 60 -0.96 22.02 -5.55
N ASP A 61 -1.02 22.04 -4.24
CA ASP A 61 -0.38 21.05 -3.37
C ASP A 61 -1.04 19.69 -3.51
N TYR A 62 -2.37 19.68 -3.66
CA TYR A 62 -3.12 18.47 -3.96
C TYR A 62 -2.67 17.82 -5.28
N LYS A 63 -2.57 18.61 -6.36
CA LYS A 63 -2.10 18.11 -7.66
C LYS A 63 -0.67 17.58 -7.60
N GLU A 64 0.21 18.26 -6.86
CA GLU A 64 1.59 17.81 -6.67
C GLU A 64 1.67 16.49 -5.89
N MET A 65 0.88 16.37 -4.83
CA MET A 65 0.75 15.13 -4.05
C MET A 65 0.28 13.96 -4.91
N ILE A 66 -0.78 14.13 -5.70
CA ILE A 66 -1.29 13.09 -6.61
C ILE A 66 -0.24 12.69 -7.66
N ARG A 67 0.45 13.67 -8.27
CA ARG A 67 1.53 13.40 -9.24
C ARG A 67 2.70 12.65 -8.62
N ARG A 68 3.03 12.91 -7.36
CA ARG A 68 4.06 12.16 -6.63
C ARG A 68 3.62 10.70 -6.46
N TYR A 69 2.41 10.45 -5.96
CA TYR A 69 1.90 9.09 -5.78
C TYR A 69 1.77 8.31 -7.08
N MET A 70 1.33 8.95 -8.17
CA MET A 70 1.29 8.33 -9.50
C MET A 70 2.67 7.90 -9.98
N ARG A 71 3.72 8.69 -9.71
CA ARG A 71 5.12 8.35 -10.03
C ARG A 71 5.63 7.18 -9.18
N GLU A 72 5.38 7.23 -7.88
CA GLU A 72 5.79 6.17 -6.94
C GLU A 72 5.10 4.83 -7.26
N ALA A 73 3.85 4.88 -7.72
CA ALA A 73 3.08 3.69 -8.14
C ALA A 73 3.38 3.23 -9.58
N GLU A 74 4.32 3.88 -10.28
CA GLU A 74 4.65 3.62 -11.69
C GLU A 74 3.43 3.68 -12.64
N ILE A 75 2.37 4.38 -12.24
CA ILE A 75 1.16 4.55 -13.04
C ILE A 75 1.45 5.59 -14.11
N LYS A 76 1.59 5.12 -15.35
CA LYS A 76 1.66 6.01 -16.52
C LYS A 76 0.30 6.70 -16.69
N GLU A 77 0.31 8.03 -16.73
CA GLU A 77 -0.87 8.82 -17.09
C GLU A 77 -1.43 8.27 -18.41
N LYS A 78 -2.71 7.89 -18.43
CA LYS A 78 -3.36 7.46 -19.68
C LYS A 78 -3.41 8.67 -20.61
N THR A 79 -2.48 8.72 -21.55
CA THR A 79 -2.39 9.76 -22.59
C THR A 79 -3.50 9.67 -23.63
N LYS A 80 -4.29 8.57 -23.63
CA LYS A 80 -5.43 8.43 -24.52
C LYS A 80 -6.50 9.45 -24.12
N LYS A 81 -6.52 10.57 -24.86
CA LYS A 81 -7.69 11.45 -24.94
C LYS A 81 -8.89 10.60 -25.33
N PHE A 82 -10.05 10.95 -24.79
CA PHE A 82 -11.31 10.30 -25.13
C PHE A 82 -11.46 10.23 -26.66
N ASP A 83 -11.54 9.00 -27.17
CA ASP A 83 -11.70 8.74 -28.59
C ASP A 83 -13.19 8.66 -28.90
N ARG A 84 -13.69 9.70 -29.56
CA ARG A 84 -15.10 9.85 -29.87
C ARG A 84 -15.56 8.83 -30.89
N ASP A 85 -14.68 8.44 -31.81
CA ASP A 85 -15.01 7.53 -32.90
C ASP A 85 -15.15 6.11 -32.35
N ALA A 86 -14.23 5.69 -31.48
CA ALA A 86 -14.33 4.41 -30.76
C ALA A 86 -15.57 4.33 -29.85
N PHE A 87 -16.01 5.46 -29.29
CA PHE A 87 -17.22 5.52 -28.47
C PHE A 87 -18.50 5.39 -29.31
N GLU A 88 -18.59 6.08 -30.45
CA GLU A 88 -19.72 5.95 -31.37
C GLU A 88 -19.78 4.56 -32.03
N GLU A 89 -18.65 3.92 -32.33
CA GLU A 89 -18.61 2.51 -32.76
C GLU A 89 -19.26 1.58 -31.72
N LEU A 90 -18.88 1.69 -30.45
CA LEU A 90 -19.47 0.90 -29.37
C LEU A 90 -20.96 1.21 -29.16
N ARG A 91 -21.38 2.46 -29.38
CA ARG A 91 -22.79 2.87 -29.31
C ARG A 91 -23.61 2.27 -30.46
N SER A 92 -23.03 2.16 -31.64
CA SER A 92 -23.67 1.63 -32.86
C SER A 92 -23.82 0.10 -32.86
N LEU A 93 -23.11 -0.60 -31.97
CA LEU A 93 -23.19 -2.05 -31.76
C LEU A 93 -24.38 -2.48 -30.86
N LYS A 94 -25.24 -1.54 -30.46
CA LYS A 94 -26.47 -1.77 -29.67
C LYS A 94 -27.71 -1.65 -30.54
#